data_AF-A0AA48KFW8-F1
#
_entry.id   AF-A0AA48KFW8-F1
#
_cell.length_a   1.000
_cell.length_b   1.000
_cell.length_c   1.000
_cell.angle_alpha   90.00
_cell.angle_beta   90.00
_cell.angle_gamma   90.00
#
_symmetry.space_group_name_H-M   'P 1'
#
loop_
_entity.id
_entity.type
_entity.pdbx_description
1 polymer ?
#
loop_
_entity_poly.entity_id
_entity_poly.type
_entity_poly.pdbx_seq_one_letter_code
_entity_poly.pdbx_strand_id
1 'polypeptide(L)' 'MTTQEKAERDSAICKAYEFGYGQADIARAFGLSSTRVGQILKDHNVPKRTGCIPPLAWDGEPMQF' A
#
# COMPACT_ATOMS: atom_id res chain seq x y z
N MET A 1 16.99 -8.62 5.54
CA MET A 1 15.52 -8.60 5.53
C MET A 1 15.07 -10.04 5.38
N THR A 2 14.49 -10.60 6.43
CA THR A 2 13.97 -11.97 6.42
C THR A 2 12.71 -12.02 5.54
N THR A 3 12.45 -13.16 4.92
CA THR A 3 11.30 -13.37 4.01
C THR A 3 9.95 -13.02 4.67
N GLN A 4 9.89 -13.05 6.00
CA GLN A 4 8.68 -12.88 6.79
C GLN A 4 8.22 -11.41 6.91
N GLU A 5 9.13 -10.48 7.24
CA GLU A 5 8.82 -9.04 7.32
C GLU A 5 8.31 -8.49 5.99
N LYS A 6 8.80 -9.07 4.90
CA LYS A 6 8.38 -8.71 3.55
C LYS A 6 6.90 -9.06 3.32
N ALA A 7 6.47 -10.26 3.72
CA ALA A 7 5.09 -10.71 3.53
C ALA A 7 4.09 -9.91 4.38
N GLU A 8 4.46 -9.55 5.61
CA GLU A 8 3.62 -8.74 6.50
C GLU A 8 3.42 -7.33 5.94
N ARG A 9 4.50 -6.69 5.48
CA ARG A 9 4.44 -5.39 4.82
C ARG A 9 3.60 -5.44 3.54
N ASP A 10 3.84 -6.43 2.70
CA ASP A 10 3.16 -6.57 1.41
C ASP A 10 1.63 -6.78 1.63
N SER A 11 1.24 -7.48 2.70
CA SER A 11 -0.16 -7.62 3.14
C SER A 11 -0.77 -6.31 3.67
N ALA A 12 -0.01 -5.55 4.47
CA ALA A 12 -0.44 -4.25 4.98
C ALA A 12 -0.69 -3.22 3.85
N ILE A 13 0.16 -3.25 2.82
CA ILE A 13 0.01 -2.46 1.59
C ILE A 13 -1.30 -2.80 0.87
N CYS A 14 -1.63 -4.08 0.72
CA CYS A 14 -2.88 -4.51 0.09
C CYS A 14 -4.10 -4.02 0.86
N LYS A 15 -4.12 -4.17 2.19
CA LYS A 15 -5.23 -3.68 3.05
C LYS A 15 -5.43 -2.18 2.93
N ALA A 16 -4.35 -1.39 2.93
CA ALA A 16 -4.45 0.06 2.75
C ALA A 16 -5.06 0.40 1.37
N TYR A 17 -4.64 -0.29 0.31
CA TYR A 17 -5.21 -0.08 -1.02
C TYR A 17 -6.70 -0.48 -1.09
N GLU A 18 -7.10 -1.56 -0.43
CA GLU A 18 -8.50 -1.98 -0.31
C GLU A 18 -9.35 -1.01 0.52
N PHE A 19 -8.77 -0.36 1.52
CA PHE A 19 -9.42 0.71 2.26
C PHE A 19 -9.69 1.95 1.38
N GLY A 20 -8.88 2.14 0.33
CA GLY A 20 -9.05 3.19 -0.67
C GLY A 20 -7.84 4.10 -0.83
N TYR A 21 -6.80 3.94 -0.02
CA TYR A 21 -5.63 4.79 -0.06
C TYR A 21 -4.94 4.72 -1.42
N GLY A 22 -4.44 5.87 -1.89
CA GLY A 22 -3.71 5.97 -3.13
C GLY A 22 -2.36 5.25 -3.06
N GLN A 23 -1.88 4.73 -4.19
CA GLN A 23 -0.57 4.06 -4.24
C GLN A 23 0.58 4.99 -3.82
N ALA A 24 0.45 6.29 -4.07
CA ALA A 24 1.45 7.29 -3.71
C ALA A 24 1.54 7.51 -2.19
N ASP A 25 0.40 7.58 -1.51
CA ASP A 25 0.36 7.70 -0.05
C ASP A 25 0.88 6.43 0.62
N ILE A 26 0.50 5.26 0.08
CA ILE A 26 0.97 3.96 0.56
C ILE A 26 2.49 3.87 0.36
N ALA A 27 2.99 4.28 -0.80
CA ALA A 27 4.41 4.34 -1.06
C ALA A 27 5.13 5.23 -0.03
N ARG A 28 4.58 6.41 0.29
CA ARG A 28 5.17 7.33 1.28
C ARG A 28 5.21 6.74 2.68
N ALA A 29 4.12 6.12 3.14
CA ALA A 29 4.05 5.55 4.49
C ALA A 29 4.93 4.32 4.69
N PHE A 30 5.08 3.48 3.66
CA PHE A 30 5.95 2.30 3.74
C PHE A 30 7.39 2.55 3.27
N GLY A 31 7.74 3.79 2.92
CA GLY A 31 9.07 4.15 2.41
C GLY A 31 9.43 3.44 1.08
N LEU A 32 8.42 3.12 0.28
CA LEU A 32 8.55 2.43 -1.01
C LEU A 32 8.33 3.39 -2.17
N SER A 33 8.67 2.93 -3.37
CA SER A 33 8.29 3.60 -4.61
C SER A 33 6.91 3.17 -5.07
N SER A 34 6.14 4.06 -5.70
CA SER A 34 4.79 3.77 -6.23
C SER A 34 4.79 2.59 -7.21
N THR A 35 5.87 2.44 -7.99
CA THR A 35 6.10 1.28 -8.86
C THR A 35 6.17 -0.02 -8.08
N ARG A 36 6.84 -0.03 -6.92
CA ARG A 36 6.96 -1.20 -6.06
C ARG A 36 5.61 -1.58 -5.44
N VAL A 37 4.85 -0.59 -4.98
CA VAL A 37 3.47 -0.79 -4.51
C VAL A 37 2.62 -1.40 -5.61
N GLY A 38 2.69 -0.90 -6.85
CA GLY A 38 1.99 -1.46 -8.00
C GLY A 38 2.37 -2.91 -8.32
N GLN A 39 3.65 -3.28 -8.16
CA GLN A 39 4.09 -4.67 -8.30
C GLN A 39 3.51 -5.57 -7.21
N ILE A 40 3.51 -5.13 -5.96
CA ILE A 40 2.96 -5.89 -4.82
C ILE A 40 1.47 -6.15 -5.01
N LEU A 41 0.70 -5.12 -5.37
CA LEU A 41 -0.74 -5.28 -5.63
C LEU A 41 -1.00 -6.28 -6.77
N LYS A 42 -0.17 -6.27 -7.82
CA LYS A 42 -0.28 -7.21 -8.94
C LYS A 42 0.06 -8.65 -8.52
N ASP A 43 1.12 -8.83 -7.73
CA ASP A 43 1.55 -10.13 -7.21
C ASP A 43 0.47 -10.76 -6.32
N HIS A 44 -0.20 -9.93 -5.52
CA HIS A 44 -1.31 -10.32 -4.66
C HIS A 44 -2.69 -10.36 -5.38
N ASN A 45 -2.74 -10.21 -6.71
CA ASN A 45 -3.97 -10.22 -7.50
C ASN A 45 -5.03 -9.18 -7.08
N VAL A 46 -4.60 -8.04 -6.52
CA VAL A 46 -5.51 -6.96 -6.13
C VAL A 46 -5.97 -6.19 -7.39
N PRO A 47 -7.29 -6.09 -7.65
CA PRO A 47 -7.80 -5.43 -8.84
C PRO A 47 -7.50 -3.92 -8.82
N LYS A 48 -7.20 -3.36 -10.00
CA LYS A 48 -6.99 -1.92 -10.15
C LYS A 48 -8.29 -1.17 -9.85
N ARG A 49 -8.21 -0.20 -8.95
CA ARG A 49 -9.30 0.74 -8.66
C ARG A 49 -9.21 1.96 -9.56
N THR A 50 -10.37 2.42 -10.03
CA THR A 50 -10.50 3.65 -10.83
C THR A 50 -10.49 4.92 -9.97
N GLY A 51 -10.66 4.80 -8.65
CA GLY A 51 -10.65 5.92 -7.72
C GLY A 51 -9.83 5.61 -6.46
N CYS A 52 -9.08 6.61 -6.00
CA CYS A 52 -8.45 6.62 -4.68
C CYS A 52 -9.10 7.73 -3.84
N ILE A 53 -9.13 7.55 -2.52
CA ILE A 53 -9.43 8.68 -1.61
C ILE A 53 -8.40 9.78 -1.88
N PRO A 54 -8.81 11.06 -1.89
CA PRO A 54 -7.91 12.16 -2.13
C PRO A 54 -6.80 12.18 -1.05
N PRO A 55 -5.58 12.61 -1.42
CA PRO A 55 -4.37 12.51 -0.59
C PRO A 55 -4.44 13.25 0.76
N LEU A 56 -5.49 14.04 1.00
CA LEU A 56 -5.72 14.77 2.25
C LEU A 56 -6.28 13.90 3.38
N ALA A 57 -6.68 12.64 3.11
CA ALA A 57 -7.29 11.75 4.11
C ALA A 57 -6.28 10.95 4.95
N TRP A 58 -4.98 11.01 4.61
CA TRP A 58 -3.94 10.26 5.32
C TRP A 58 -2.79 11.17 5.73
N ASP A 59 -2.57 11.29 7.04
CA ASP A 59 -1.46 12.09 7.58
C ASP A 59 -0.08 11.42 7.39
N GLY A 60 -0.03 10.19 6.85
CA GLY A 60 1.20 9.41 6.71
C GLY A 60 1.57 8.61 7.96
N GLU A 61 0.73 8.63 9.00
CA GLU A 61 0.89 7.76 10.15
C GLU A 61 0.77 6.28 9.73
N PRO A 62 1.70 5.40 10.14
CA PRO A 62 1.59 3.98 9.84
C PRO A 62 0.29 3.46 10.46
N MET A 63 -0.58 2.88 9.64
CA MET A 63 -1.75 2.16 10.15
C MET A 63 -1.24 1.10 11.13
N GLN A 64 -1.61 1.24 12.39
CA GLN A 64 -1.38 0.19 13.38
C GLN A 64 -2.43 -0.88 13.14
N PHE A 65 -2.02 -1.96 12.47
CA PHE A 65 -2.84 -3.15 12.23
C PHE A 65 -2.65 -4.15 13.36
#